data_AF-A0A5Q0EL11-F1
#
_entry.id   AF-A0A5Q0EL11-F1
#
_cell.length_a   1.000
_cell.length_b   1.000
_cell.length_c   1.000
_cell.angle_alpha   90.00
_cell.angle_beta   90.00
_cell.angle_gamma   90.00
#
_symmetry.space_group_name_H-M   'P 1'
#
loop_
_entity.id
_entity.type
_entity.pdbx_description
1 polymer ?
#
loop_
_entity_poly.entity_id
_entity_poly.type
_entity_poly.pdbx_seq_one_letter_code
_entity_poly.pdbx_strand_id
1 'polypeptide(L)'
;MGQTYPIVDTGQSSYYDASNVIQAPTPGAAFFGQDAHYQGLQPAYWDNGDGTVTDLNTGLTWQQIPLSQITYTEAKNGAQGLSLAGYSDWRLPSIKELYSLMDFSGFTGTSLADSSPYLDTDYFTFEYGDVIGNRFIDAQYWSSTEYLSTTILDAATTFGVNFADGRIKGYPNGSDGGLAMERYVRYVRGNTDYAENALIDNKDGTISDQATGLMWLQADSGQAMTWQEALAWAEGLEYGGHDDWRLPNAKELQSLVDYNRAPDVTGTAAIDPLFTSSTISNEGGALDYPFYWTGTTHVENGAGDHAVYLSFGRALGWMNIPSTTGYELMDVHGAGAQRSDPKTGNAADYPYGFGPQGDVIRIENHVRPVRDISRDNERLGTSANDKWINTTADEVFRGDEGIDSLQSALAFDLYELNRAQGSLSITGPQGNDSLSGVERLYFADQNRAFDLAANENAGMALEFINVLAPSTITDTATRGLILGFFDQGHSLSSLFQEAINSGLVTSLAGAASNEAIAKMAYLNLIGNPADQATTDLLVGYMNGTTANYSQADFLATVAGLGIHQPDVAILLSGIQLTGMEYI
;
A
#
# COMPACT_ATOMS: atom_id res chain seq x y z
N MET A 1 10.83 -9.69 -9.23
CA MET A 1 9.83 -10.75 -9.46
C MET A 1 8.61 -10.41 -8.62
N GLY A 2 7.39 -10.62 -9.12
CA GLY A 2 6.16 -10.31 -8.36
C GLY A 2 6.00 -11.20 -7.13
N GLN A 3 5.26 -10.71 -6.13
CA GLN A 3 4.89 -11.45 -4.91
C GLN A 3 4.06 -12.69 -5.27
N THR A 4 4.39 -13.86 -4.70
CA THR A 4 3.63 -15.11 -4.89
C THR A 4 2.47 -15.25 -3.90
N TYR A 5 2.57 -14.56 -2.77
CA TYR A 5 1.55 -14.51 -1.72
C TYR A 5 1.20 -13.04 -1.39
N PRO A 6 0.62 -12.28 -2.33
CA PRO A 6 0.17 -10.92 -2.05
C PRO A 6 -0.97 -10.94 -1.01
N ILE A 7 -0.83 -10.15 0.04
CA ILE A 7 -1.84 -10.03 1.09
C ILE A 7 -2.81 -8.93 0.70
N VAL A 8 -4.06 -9.33 0.47
CA VAL A 8 -5.16 -8.39 0.22
C VAL A 8 -5.48 -7.67 1.53
N ASP A 9 -5.78 -6.38 1.45
CA ASP A 9 -6.15 -5.54 2.56
C ASP A 9 -7.43 -6.03 3.27
N THR A 10 -7.65 -5.58 4.50
CA THR A 10 -8.85 -5.93 5.28
C THR A 10 -10.09 -5.18 4.81
N GLY A 11 -9.95 -4.09 4.04
CA GLY A 11 -11.06 -3.22 3.63
C GLY A 11 -11.48 -2.22 4.71
N GLN A 12 -10.82 -2.22 5.88
CA GLN A 12 -11.16 -1.32 6.97
C GLN A 12 -10.68 0.11 6.70
N SER A 13 -11.62 1.02 6.48
CA SER A 13 -11.35 2.44 6.18
C SER A 13 -11.82 3.41 7.27
N SER A 14 -12.56 2.91 8.27
CA SER A 14 -13.02 3.72 9.42
C SER A 14 -12.01 3.68 10.56
N TYR A 15 -11.88 4.82 11.25
CA TYR A 15 -11.01 4.97 12.42
C TYR A 15 -11.84 4.79 13.68
N TYR A 16 -11.27 4.13 14.68
CA TYR A 16 -11.95 3.87 15.95
C TYR A 16 -11.12 4.32 17.15
N ASP A 17 -11.80 4.80 18.19
CA ASP A 17 -11.23 4.88 19.54
C ASP A 17 -11.46 3.55 20.29
N ALA A 18 -11.58 3.59 21.62
CA ALA A 18 -11.90 2.44 22.45
C ALA A 18 -13.30 1.85 22.21
N SER A 19 -14.22 2.53 21.51
CA SER A 19 -15.58 2.02 21.22
C SER A 19 -16.28 2.63 20.00
N ASN A 20 -15.94 3.86 19.62
CA ASN A 20 -16.67 4.67 18.64
C ASN A 20 -15.85 4.90 17.38
N VAL A 21 -16.57 5.15 16.28
CA VAL A 21 -15.96 5.72 15.06
C VAL A 21 -15.52 7.16 15.34
N ILE A 22 -14.29 7.49 14.96
CA ILE A 22 -13.67 8.81 15.11
C ILE A 22 -13.16 9.34 13.78
N GLN A 23 -12.74 10.60 13.75
CA GLN A 23 -11.93 11.14 12.65
C GLN A 23 -10.52 10.55 12.70
N ALA A 24 -9.81 10.54 11.56
CA ALA A 24 -8.43 10.08 11.48
C ALA A 24 -7.56 10.75 12.57
N PRO A 25 -7.00 9.97 13.52
CA PRO A 25 -6.04 10.48 14.47
C PRO A 25 -4.82 11.07 13.76
N THR A 26 -4.23 12.12 14.30
CA THR A 26 -2.95 12.66 13.82
C THR A 26 -1.78 11.87 14.41
N PRO A 27 -0.59 11.84 13.78
CA PRO A 27 0.60 11.21 14.34
C PRO A 27 0.85 11.62 15.80
N GLY A 28 1.13 10.64 16.66
CA GLY A 28 1.34 10.83 18.11
C GLY A 28 0.06 10.99 18.97
N ALA A 29 -1.13 11.04 18.36
CA ALA A 29 -2.39 11.01 19.10
C ALA A 29 -2.77 9.58 19.52
N ALA A 30 -3.67 9.45 20.49
CA ALA A 30 -4.24 8.16 20.87
C ALA A 30 -4.92 7.49 19.66
N PHE A 31 -4.73 6.17 19.52
CA PHE A 31 -5.29 5.35 18.44
C PHE A 31 -4.79 5.67 17.02
N PHE A 32 -3.73 6.48 16.89
CA PHE A 32 -2.95 6.57 15.63
C PHE A 32 -2.26 5.24 15.33
N GLY A 33 -2.11 4.89 14.04
CA GLY A 33 -1.43 3.66 13.62
C GLY A 33 -2.32 2.41 13.48
N GLN A 34 -3.65 2.54 13.63
CA GLN A 34 -4.61 1.45 13.37
C GLN A 34 -4.76 1.16 11.87
N ASP A 35 -5.39 0.03 11.52
CA ASP A 35 -5.55 -0.52 10.16
C ASP A 35 -5.91 0.55 9.10
N ALA A 36 -6.89 1.39 9.40
CA ALA A 36 -7.34 2.45 8.48
C ALA A 36 -6.25 3.45 8.04
N HIS A 37 -5.15 3.62 8.80
CA HIS A 37 -4.00 4.44 8.38
C HIS A 37 -3.14 3.76 7.31
N TYR A 38 -3.18 2.44 7.23
CA TYR A 38 -2.28 1.62 6.42
C TYR A 38 -3.08 0.85 5.37
N GLN A 39 -3.45 1.55 4.31
CA GLN A 39 -4.15 0.93 3.18
C GLN A 39 -3.16 0.10 2.36
N GLY A 40 -3.32 -1.22 2.41
CA GLY A 40 -2.60 -2.18 1.59
C GLY A 40 -3.24 -2.43 0.23
N LEU A 41 -3.02 -3.61 -0.32
CA LEU A 41 -3.55 -4.03 -1.62
C LEU A 41 -5.07 -4.27 -1.54
N GLN A 42 -5.87 -3.28 -1.91
CA GLN A 42 -7.33 -3.37 -1.84
C GLN A 42 -7.90 -4.55 -2.64
N PRO A 43 -8.94 -5.25 -2.16
CA PRO A 43 -9.58 -6.34 -2.88
C PRO A 43 -9.96 -5.94 -4.31
N ALA A 44 -9.66 -6.81 -5.27
CA ALA A 44 -9.97 -6.59 -6.68
C ALA A 44 -10.50 -7.88 -7.30
N TYR A 45 -11.81 -7.92 -7.56
CA TYR A 45 -12.50 -9.09 -8.07
C TYR A 45 -13.03 -8.87 -9.49
N TRP A 46 -13.08 -9.95 -10.26
CA TRP A 46 -13.70 -10.02 -11.57
C TRP A 46 -14.71 -11.17 -11.62
N ASP A 47 -16.00 -10.86 -11.76
CA ASP A 47 -17.02 -11.86 -12.06
C ASP A 47 -16.88 -12.32 -13.51
N ASN A 48 -16.58 -13.61 -13.72
CA ASN A 48 -16.37 -14.18 -15.04
C ASN A 48 -17.69 -14.44 -15.80
N GLY A 49 -18.85 -14.31 -15.14
CA GLY A 49 -20.17 -14.54 -15.74
C GLY A 49 -20.50 -16.02 -16.00
N ASP A 50 -19.70 -16.93 -15.46
CA ASP A 50 -19.82 -18.39 -15.63
C ASP A 50 -19.97 -19.15 -14.30
N GLY A 51 -20.28 -18.41 -13.23
CA GLY A 51 -20.38 -18.93 -11.86
C GLY A 51 -19.05 -18.94 -11.10
N THR A 52 -18.02 -18.26 -11.62
CA THR A 52 -16.72 -18.10 -10.95
C THR A 52 -16.32 -16.64 -10.81
N VAL A 53 -15.55 -16.35 -9.76
CA VAL A 53 -14.98 -15.02 -9.49
C VAL A 53 -13.46 -15.13 -9.43
N THR A 54 -12.76 -14.33 -10.22
CA THR A 54 -11.29 -14.23 -10.17
C THR A 54 -10.88 -13.13 -9.22
N ASP A 55 -10.04 -13.45 -8.25
CA ASP A 55 -9.31 -12.47 -7.45
C ASP A 55 -8.05 -12.05 -8.24
N LEU A 56 -8.05 -10.79 -8.67
CA LEU A 56 -7.01 -10.22 -9.53
C LEU A 56 -5.70 -9.98 -8.78
N ASN A 57 -5.73 -9.94 -7.44
CA ASN A 57 -4.54 -9.77 -6.62
C ASN A 57 -3.88 -11.12 -6.34
N THR A 58 -4.66 -12.07 -5.83
CA THR A 58 -4.11 -13.36 -5.37
C THR A 58 -3.90 -14.36 -6.51
N GLY A 59 -4.53 -14.15 -7.67
CA GLY A 59 -4.53 -15.10 -8.77
C GLY A 59 -5.36 -16.37 -8.48
N LEU A 60 -6.18 -16.34 -7.42
CA LEU A 60 -7.15 -17.38 -7.09
C LEU A 60 -8.43 -17.17 -7.88
N THR A 61 -9.09 -18.26 -8.26
CA THR A 61 -10.44 -18.23 -8.83
C THR A 61 -11.37 -19.06 -7.96
N TRP A 62 -12.50 -18.48 -7.59
CA TRP A 62 -13.43 -19.01 -6.61
C TRP A 62 -14.76 -19.40 -7.24
N GLN A 63 -15.45 -20.37 -6.66
CA GLN A 63 -16.89 -20.52 -6.92
C GLN A 63 -17.62 -19.25 -6.47
N GLN A 64 -18.56 -18.75 -7.27
CA GLN A 64 -19.39 -17.59 -6.92
C GLN A 64 -20.49 -17.94 -5.91
N ILE A 65 -21.11 -19.11 -6.06
CA ILE A 65 -22.17 -19.62 -5.20
C ILE A 65 -21.60 -20.78 -4.36
N PRO A 66 -21.71 -20.74 -3.03
CA PRO A 66 -21.23 -21.83 -2.18
C PRO A 66 -22.17 -23.04 -2.21
N LEU A 67 -21.66 -24.21 -1.83
CA LEU A 67 -22.48 -25.37 -1.53
C LEU A 67 -23.17 -25.20 -0.16
N SER A 68 -24.28 -25.90 0.03
CA SER A 68 -24.95 -26.03 1.32
C SER A 68 -24.05 -26.63 2.39
N GLN A 69 -24.50 -26.58 3.65
CA GLN A 69 -23.78 -27.21 4.74
C GLN A 69 -23.64 -28.73 4.50
N ILE A 70 -22.41 -29.23 4.56
CA ILE A 70 -22.06 -30.65 4.39
C ILE A 70 -20.95 -31.04 5.36
N THR A 71 -20.75 -32.34 5.57
CA THR A 71 -19.69 -32.84 6.44
C THR A 71 -18.30 -32.55 5.85
N TYR A 72 -17.28 -32.54 6.69
CA TYR A 72 -15.90 -32.29 6.25
C TYR A 72 -15.40 -33.32 5.23
N THR A 73 -15.75 -34.60 5.42
CA THR A 73 -15.39 -35.67 4.48
C THR A 73 -16.02 -35.45 3.10
N GLU A 74 -17.29 -35.03 3.05
CA GLU A 74 -17.96 -34.69 1.79
C GLU A 74 -17.33 -33.47 1.12
N ALA A 75 -16.95 -32.45 1.91
CA ALA A 75 -16.26 -31.26 1.41
C ALA A 75 -14.91 -31.60 0.74
N LYS A 76 -14.08 -32.46 1.35
CA LYS A 76 -12.82 -32.92 0.73
C LYS A 76 -13.05 -33.66 -0.59
N ASN A 77 -14.03 -34.56 -0.60
CA ASN A 77 -14.29 -35.41 -1.76
C ASN A 77 -14.98 -34.64 -2.90
N GLY A 78 -15.81 -33.66 -2.58
CA GLY A 78 -16.60 -32.90 -3.55
C GLY A 78 -15.75 -32.08 -4.51
N ALA A 79 -14.59 -31.57 -4.07
CA ALA A 79 -13.69 -30.79 -4.92
C ALA A 79 -13.17 -31.59 -6.13
N GLN A 80 -12.82 -32.88 -5.92
CA GLN A 80 -12.25 -33.75 -6.94
C GLN A 80 -13.24 -34.08 -8.08
N GLY A 81 -14.54 -34.02 -7.79
CA GLY A 81 -15.61 -34.29 -8.77
C GLY A 81 -16.19 -33.04 -9.41
N LEU A 82 -15.76 -31.84 -9.01
CA LEU A 82 -16.33 -30.59 -9.49
C LEU A 82 -15.79 -30.25 -10.89
N SER A 83 -16.72 -30.10 -11.84
CA SER A 83 -16.47 -29.48 -13.13
C SER A 83 -17.32 -28.22 -13.24
N LEU A 84 -16.71 -27.05 -13.03
CA LEU A 84 -17.36 -25.74 -13.11
C LEU A 84 -16.57 -24.85 -14.07
N ALA A 85 -17.28 -24.09 -14.91
CA ALA A 85 -16.68 -23.21 -15.93
C ALA A 85 -15.64 -23.89 -16.85
N GLY A 86 -15.77 -25.21 -17.06
CA GLY A 86 -14.84 -26.00 -17.87
C GLY A 86 -13.53 -26.40 -17.16
N TYR A 87 -13.39 -26.11 -15.87
CA TYR A 87 -12.23 -26.45 -15.05
C TYR A 87 -12.50 -27.64 -14.12
N SER A 88 -11.46 -28.44 -13.88
CA SER A 88 -11.51 -29.65 -13.06
C SER A 88 -10.38 -29.73 -12.00
N ASP A 89 -9.66 -28.63 -11.80
CA ASP A 89 -8.56 -28.47 -10.84
C ASP A 89 -9.00 -27.77 -9.55
N TRP A 90 -10.29 -27.90 -9.20
CA TRP A 90 -10.87 -27.33 -7.99
C TRP A 90 -10.37 -28.06 -6.74
N ARG A 91 -10.16 -27.29 -5.67
CA ARG A 91 -9.74 -27.79 -4.35
C ARG A 91 -10.55 -27.11 -3.23
N LEU A 92 -10.59 -27.77 -2.07
CA LEU A 92 -11.02 -27.13 -0.83
C LEU A 92 -9.93 -26.13 -0.40
N PRO A 93 -10.26 -24.85 -0.16
CA PRO A 93 -9.27 -23.82 0.12
C PRO A 93 -8.59 -24.08 1.46
N SER A 94 -7.30 -23.77 1.56
CA SER A 94 -6.64 -23.64 2.86
C SER A 94 -7.28 -22.52 3.68
N ILE A 95 -7.06 -22.49 4.99
CA ILE A 95 -7.61 -21.40 5.82
C ILE A 95 -7.02 -20.04 5.43
N LYS A 96 -5.76 -19.97 4.99
CA LYS A 96 -5.13 -18.74 4.47
C LYS A 96 -5.76 -18.28 3.16
N GLU A 97 -6.08 -19.19 2.24
CA GLU A 97 -6.83 -18.87 1.02
C GLU A 97 -8.25 -18.39 1.37
N LEU A 98 -8.98 -19.12 2.21
CA LEU A 98 -10.36 -18.77 2.55
C LEU A 98 -10.45 -17.43 3.31
N TYR A 99 -9.46 -17.14 4.16
CA TYR A 99 -9.39 -15.88 4.90
C TYR A 99 -8.99 -14.68 4.03
N SER A 100 -8.39 -14.89 2.85
CA SER A 100 -8.09 -13.78 1.93
C SER A 100 -9.35 -13.03 1.50
N LEU A 101 -10.51 -13.71 1.50
CA LEU A 101 -11.83 -13.14 1.19
C LEU A 101 -12.45 -12.31 2.34
N MET A 102 -11.89 -12.36 3.55
CA MET A 102 -12.45 -11.67 4.72
C MET A 102 -12.49 -10.14 4.49
N ASP A 103 -13.59 -9.48 4.76
CA ASP A 103 -13.75 -8.03 4.61
C ASP A 103 -14.20 -7.39 5.93
N PHE A 104 -13.30 -6.66 6.59
CA PHE A 104 -13.53 -5.98 7.87
C PHE A 104 -14.22 -4.61 7.71
N SER A 105 -14.73 -4.28 6.54
CA SER A 105 -15.80 -3.28 6.38
C SER A 105 -17.17 -3.84 6.82
N GLY A 106 -17.32 -5.18 6.88
CA GLY A 106 -18.47 -5.86 7.45
C GLY A 106 -18.61 -5.69 8.97
N PHE A 107 -19.79 -6.04 9.50
CA PHE A 107 -20.08 -5.99 10.93
C PHE A 107 -21.25 -6.91 11.31
N THR A 108 -21.22 -7.45 12.53
CA THR A 108 -22.32 -8.29 13.06
C THR A 108 -23.19 -7.49 14.02
N GLY A 109 -24.47 -7.36 13.73
CA GLY A 109 -25.47 -6.80 14.64
C GLY A 109 -26.17 -7.86 15.49
N THR A 110 -27.39 -7.53 15.92
CA THR A 110 -28.22 -8.41 16.74
C THR A 110 -29.14 -9.32 15.91
N SER A 111 -29.26 -9.06 14.61
CA SER A 111 -30.12 -9.76 13.66
C SER A 111 -29.57 -9.67 12.22
N LEU A 112 -30.28 -10.29 11.28
CA LEU A 112 -29.98 -10.18 9.85
C LEU A 112 -30.12 -8.74 9.32
N ALA A 113 -31.08 -7.98 9.83
CA ALA A 113 -31.45 -6.67 9.28
C ALA A 113 -30.45 -5.56 9.64
N ASP A 114 -29.61 -5.80 10.65
CA ASP A 114 -28.58 -4.90 11.18
C ASP A 114 -27.19 -5.54 11.11
N SER A 115 -26.94 -6.43 10.14
CA SER A 115 -25.62 -7.02 9.91
C SER A 115 -25.19 -6.89 8.45
N SER A 116 -23.90 -6.68 8.23
CA SER A 116 -23.25 -6.80 6.92
C SER A 116 -22.20 -7.90 7.00
N PRO A 117 -22.23 -8.91 6.10
CA PRO A 117 -21.25 -9.97 6.16
C PRO A 117 -19.84 -9.42 5.96
N TYR A 118 -18.86 -10.11 6.52
CA TYR A 118 -17.45 -9.84 6.33
C TYR A 118 -16.95 -10.42 5.00
N LEU A 119 -17.70 -10.20 3.93
CA LEU A 119 -17.46 -10.73 2.59
C LEU A 119 -18.07 -9.77 1.57
N ASP A 120 -17.36 -9.53 0.48
CA ASP A 120 -17.86 -8.71 -0.62
C ASP A 120 -19.02 -9.41 -1.36
N THR A 121 -20.25 -9.00 -1.05
CA THR A 121 -21.47 -9.60 -1.62
C THR A 121 -21.81 -9.13 -3.02
N ASP A 122 -21.09 -8.14 -3.57
CA ASP A 122 -21.26 -7.76 -4.98
C ASP A 122 -20.69 -8.85 -5.90
N TYR A 123 -19.71 -9.61 -5.40
CA TYR A 123 -19.09 -10.71 -6.14
C TYR A 123 -19.49 -12.08 -5.60
N PHE A 124 -19.60 -12.27 -4.29
CA PHE A 124 -19.82 -13.58 -3.68
C PHE A 124 -21.22 -13.73 -3.12
N THR A 125 -21.92 -14.80 -3.54
CA THR A 125 -23.20 -15.16 -2.90
C THR A 125 -22.96 -15.56 -1.45
N PHE A 126 -23.71 -14.96 -0.54
CA PHE A 126 -23.66 -15.22 0.89
C PHE A 126 -25.06 -15.39 1.44
N GLU A 127 -25.21 -16.34 2.36
CA GLU A 127 -26.44 -16.53 3.13
C GLU A 127 -26.07 -16.66 4.61
N TYR A 128 -26.80 -15.92 5.44
CA TYR A 128 -26.79 -16.16 6.88
C TYR A 128 -27.51 -17.47 7.22
N GLY A 129 -27.26 -18.01 8.41
CA GLY A 129 -27.82 -19.28 8.86
C GLY A 129 -29.37 -19.30 8.89
N ASP A 130 -29.94 -20.46 8.55
CA ASP A 130 -31.39 -20.70 8.55
C ASP A 130 -31.92 -20.77 10.00
N VAL A 131 -32.79 -19.83 10.36
CA VAL A 131 -33.29 -19.61 11.73
C VAL A 131 -34.17 -20.75 12.28
N ILE A 132 -34.48 -21.78 11.48
CA ILE A 132 -35.14 -23.00 11.99
C ILE A 132 -34.10 -23.92 12.65
N GLY A 133 -33.79 -23.62 13.92
CA GLY A 133 -32.92 -24.46 14.77
C GLY A 133 -31.47 -23.97 14.88
N ASN A 134 -31.04 -23.02 14.04
CA ASN A 134 -29.72 -22.38 14.12
C ASN A 134 -29.84 -20.88 14.43
N ARG A 135 -28.72 -20.25 14.82
CA ARG A 135 -28.60 -18.80 14.91
C ARG A 135 -28.32 -18.24 13.52
N PHE A 136 -28.68 -16.98 13.29
CA PHE A 136 -28.42 -16.34 12.00
C PHE A 136 -26.92 -16.25 11.65
N ILE A 137 -26.04 -16.22 12.65
CA ILE A 137 -24.59 -16.23 12.45
C ILE A 137 -24.00 -17.62 12.17
N ASP A 138 -24.82 -18.66 12.10
CA ASP A 138 -24.35 -20.03 11.81
C ASP A 138 -24.12 -20.22 10.30
N ALA A 139 -23.14 -19.48 9.77
CA ALA A 139 -22.76 -19.40 8.35
C ALA A 139 -21.26 -19.70 8.16
N GLN A 140 -20.79 -20.76 8.80
CA GLN A 140 -19.38 -21.14 8.81
C GLN A 140 -18.99 -21.96 7.56
N TYR A 141 -17.76 -21.78 7.08
CA TYR A 141 -17.22 -22.41 5.87
C TYR A 141 -16.04 -23.32 6.19
N TRP A 142 -16.02 -24.52 5.61
CA TRP A 142 -14.87 -25.43 5.71
C TRP A 142 -13.65 -24.89 4.96
N SER A 143 -12.48 -24.98 5.60
CA SER A 143 -11.18 -24.97 4.91
C SER A 143 -10.61 -26.40 4.86
N SER A 144 -9.50 -26.59 4.15
CA SER A 144 -8.72 -27.84 4.14
C SER A 144 -7.72 -27.93 5.30
N THR A 145 -7.61 -26.90 6.14
CA THR A 145 -6.62 -26.82 7.21
C THR A 145 -7.14 -27.45 8.50
N GLU A 146 -6.67 -28.67 8.78
CA GLU A 146 -6.97 -29.38 10.03
C GLU A 146 -6.14 -28.83 11.18
N TYR A 147 -6.73 -28.76 12.38
CA TYR A 147 -5.97 -28.47 13.59
C TYR A 147 -5.23 -29.73 14.02
N LEU A 148 -3.97 -29.57 14.43
CA LEU A 148 -3.12 -30.73 14.80
C LEU A 148 -3.54 -31.39 16.12
N SER A 149 -4.28 -30.68 16.96
CA SER A 149 -4.79 -31.19 18.24
C SER A 149 -6.32 -31.28 18.22
N THR A 150 -6.91 -31.60 19.36
CA THR A 150 -8.35 -31.63 19.57
C THR A 150 -8.83 -30.30 20.18
N THR A 151 -10.13 -30.04 20.07
CA THR A 151 -10.77 -28.93 20.79
C THR A 151 -11.89 -29.45 21.68
N ILE A 152 -13.02 -28.78 21.71
CA ILE A 152 -14.20 -29.06 22.54
C ILE A 152 -14.57 -30.54 22.47
N LEU A 153 -14.74 -31.16 23.64
CA LEU A 153 -15.09 -32.59 23.79
C LEU A 153 -14.05 -33.55 23.17
N ASP A 154 -12.77 -33.14 23.16
CA ASP A 154 -11.65 -33.90 22.58
C ASP A 154 -11.86 -34.28 21.10
N ALA A 155 -12.60 -33.44 20.35
CA ALA A 155 -12.92 -33.71 18.96
C ALA A 155 -11.81 -33.31 18.00
N ALA A 156 -11.53 -34.17 17.01
CA ALA A 156 -10.74 -33.82 15.84
C ALA A 156 -11.36 -32.60 15.14
N THR A 157 -10.51 -31.62 14.80
CA THR A 157 -10.96 -30.26 14.50
C THR A 157 -10.39 -29.76 13.17
N THR A 158 -11.19 -29.00 12.42
CA THR A 158 -10.74 -28.27 11.22
C THR A 158 -11.03 -26.78 11.38
N PHE A 159 -10.10 -25.92 10.95
CA PHE A 159 -10.33 -24.48 10.91
C PHE A 159 -11.34 -24.12 9.82
N GLY A 160 -12.21 -23.16 10.11
CA GLY A 160 -13.12 -22.57 9.15
C GLY A 160 -13.26 -21.07 9.36
N VAL A 161 -13.77 -20.39 8.33
CA VAL A 161 -14.09 -18.97 8.37
C VAL A 161 -15.59 -18.80 8.55
N ASN A 162 -16.00 -17.85 9.39
CA ASN A 162 -17.39 -17.44 9.48
C ASN A 162 -17.55 -15.99 9.01
N PHE A 163 -18.04 -15.81 7.78
CA PHE A 163 -18.25 -14.47 7.21
C PHE A 163 -19.46 -13.76 7.83
N ALA A 164 -20.31 -14.42 8.61
CA ALA A 164 -21.35 -13.73 9.39
C ALA A 164 -20.80 -13.03 10.64
N ASP A 165 -19.70 -13.54 11.21
CA ASP A 165 -19.17 -13.07 12.50
C ASP A 165 -17.68 -12.75 12.53
N GLY A 166 -17.02 -12.68 11.35
CA GLY A 166 -15.69 -12.10 11.18
C GLY A 166 -14.54 -12.89 11.82
N ARG A 167 -14.62 -14.24 11.86
CA ARG A 167 -13.68 -15.06 12.65
C ARG A 167 -13.16 -16.32 11.95
N ILE A 168 -11.97 -16.75 12.38
CA ILE A 168 -11.46 -18.12 12.19
C ILE A 168 -11.67 -18.91 13.48
N LYS A 169 -12.30 -20.09 13.39
CA LYS A 169 -12.51 -20.99 14.53
C LYS A 169 -12.25 -22.43 14.13
N GLY A 170 -11.92 -23.26 15.13
CA GLY A 170 -11.92 -24.71 14.99
C GLY A 170 -13.34 -25.28 15.12
N TYR A 171 -13.70 -26.23 14.26
CA TYR A 171 -14.94 -26.98 14.36
C TYR A 171 -14.69 -28.50 14.32
N PRO A 172 -15.40 -29.28 15.16
CA PRO A 172 -15.39 -30.74 15.11
C PRO A 172 -15.71 -31.28 13.71
N ASN A 173 -14.77 -32.04 13.15
CA ASN A 173 -14.81 -32.50 11.77
C ASN A 173 -15.23 -33.98 11.62
N GLY A 174 -15.30 -34.71 12.75
CA GLY A 174 -15.71 -36.11 12.82
C GLY A 174 -14.73 -37.12 12.21
N SER A 175 -13.50 -36.72 11.87
CA SER A 175 -12.50 -37.63 11.26
C SER A 175 -12.01 -38.72 12.21
N ASP A 176 -12.18 -38.50 13.52
CA ASP A 176 -11.95 -39.45 14.61
C ASP A 176 -13.16 -40.35 14.92
N GLY A 177 -14.26 -40.22 14.17
CA GLY A 177 -15.53 -40.90 14.45
C GLY A 177 -16.36 -40.27 15.58
N GLY A 178 -15.95 -39.10 16.07
CA GLY A 178 -16.64 -38.31 17.08
C GLY A 178 -17.71 -37.37 16.51
N LEU A 179 -17.84 -36.19 17.11
CA LEU A 179 -18.80 -35.17 16.69
C LEU A 179 -18.43 -34.65 15.29
N ALA A 180 -19.33 -34.87 14.33
CA ALA A 180 -19.20 -34.34 12.97
C ALA A 180 -20.18 -33.18 12.79
N MET A 181 -19.67 -31.99 12.48
CA MET A 181 -20.49 -30.84 12.13
C MET A 181 -20.62 -30.69 10.61
N GLU A 182 -21.63 -29.93 10.18
CA GLU A 182 -21.86 -29.56 8.78
C GLU A 182 -21.57 -28.07 8.58
N ARG A 183 -20.91 -27.70 7.48
CA ARG A 183 -20.49 -26.32 7.18
C ARG A 183 -20.58 -26.05 5.68
N TYR A 184 -20.76 -24.79 5.31
CA TYR A 184 -20.77 -24.37 3.92
C TYR A 184 -19.40 -24.64 3.26
N VAL A 185 -19.39 -24.74 1.94
CA VAL A 185 -18.15 -24.98 1.18
C VAL A 185 -18.09 -24.05 -0.03
N ARG A 186 -16.94 -23.41 -0.22
CA ARG A 186 -16.61 -22.67 -1.44
C ARG A 186 -15.26 -23.18 -1.94
N TYR A 187 -15.25 -23.84 -3.09
CA TYR A 187 -14.02 -24.32 -3.69
C TYR A 187 -13.25 -23.21 -4.39
N VAL A 188 -11.94 -23.41 -4.50
CA VAL A 188 -10.98 -22.50 -5.13
C VAL A 188 -10.14 -23.25 -6.15
N ARG A 189 -9.56 -22.51 -7.10
CA ARG A 189 -8.54 -22.96 -8.05
C ARG A 189 -7.56 -21.82 -8.33
N GLY A 190 -6.55 -22.05 -9.16
CA GLY A 190 -5.51 -21.05 -9.43
C GLY A 190 -4.45 -20.99 -8.34
N ASN A 191 -3.59 -19.96 -8.37
CA ASN A 191 -2.34 -19.79 -7.63
C ASN A 191 -2.06 -20.85 -6.54
N THR A 192 -1.21 -21.83 -6.87
CA THR A 192 -0.85 -22.92 -5.95
C THR A 192 0.24 -22.54 -4.95
N ASP A 193 0.89 -21.39 -5.15
CA ASP A 193 1.95 -20.89 -4.29
C ASP A 193 1.42 -19.88 -3.25
N TYR A 194 0.13 -19.52 -3.33
CA TYR A 194 -0.53 -18.69 -2.31
C TYR A 194 -0.46 -19.39 -0.95
N ALA A 195 -0.32 -18.60 0.12
CA ALA A 195 -0.18 -19.08 1.50
C ALA A 195 1.19 -19.69 1.89
N GLU A 196 2.14 -19.76 0.95
CA GLU A 196 3.51 -20.18 1.21
C GLU A 196 4.43 -18.96 1.44
N ASN A 197 4.99 -18.84 2.64
CA ASN A 197 5.91 -17.75 2.98
C ASN A 197 7.32 -18.04 2.42
N ALA A 198 8.08 -16.99 2.09
CA ALA A 198 9.48 -17.07 1.69
C ALA A 198 10.35 -16.28 2.68
N LEU A 199 10.46 -16.83 3.90
CA LEU A 199 11.10 -16.19 5.04
C LEU A 199 12.64 -16.17 4.93
N ILE A 200 13.23 -15.01 5.22
CA ILE A 200 14.67 -14.77 5.24
C ILE A 200 15.02 -14.05 6.54
N ASP A 201 15.86 -14.67 7.36
CA ASP A 201 16.47 -14.02 8.52
C ASP A 201 17.59 -13.07 8.06
N ASN A 202 17.38 -11.77 8.27
CA ASN A 202 18.29 -10.70 7.85
C ASN A 202 19.53 -10.57 8.76
N LYS A 203 19.60 -11.34 9.85
CA LYS A 203 20.71 -11.36 10.83
C LYS A 203 20.90 -10.06 11.61
N ASP A 204 19.88 -9.23 11.67
CA ASP A 204 19.81 -7.96 12.40
C ASP A 204 18.63 -7.90 13.40
N GLY A 205 17.95 -9.04 13.61
CA GLY A 205 16.74 -9.14 14.43
C GLY A 205 15.44 -8.92 13.66
N THR A 206 15.50 -8.85 12.32
CA THR A 206 14.34 -8.81 11.43
C THR A 206 14.26 -10.04 10.52
N ILE A 207 13.05 -10.35 10.05
CA ILE A 207 12.76 -11.42 9.09
C ILE A 207 11.97 -10.83 7.94
N SER A 208 12.50 -10.94 6.72
CA SER A 208 11.79 -10.58 5.49
C SER A 208 11.02 -11.76 4.94
N ASP A 209 9.78 -11.56 4.54
CA ASP A 209 9.00 -12.50 3.77
C ASP A 209 8.90 -12.00 2.32
N GLN A 210 9.70 -12.60 1.43
CA GLN A 210 9.71 -12.20 0.01
C GLN A 210 8.42 -12.56 -0.73
N ALA A 211 7.63 -13.51 -0.21
CA ALA A 211 6.39 -13.92 -0.85
C ALA A 211 5.28 -12.88 -0.65
N THR A 212 5.27 -12.21 0.50
CA THR A 212 4.28 -11.18 0.88
C THR A 212 4.80 -9.75 0.70
N GLY A 213 6.13 -9.57 0.62
CA GLY A 213 6.76 -8.26 0.56
C GLY A 213 6.80 -7.53 1.92
N LEU A 214 6.59 -8.26 3.02
CA LEU A 214 6.58 -7.73 4.37
C LEU A 214 7.86 -8.08 5.11
N MET A 215 8.28 -7.21 6.03
CA MET A 215 9.36 -7.47 6.97
C MET A 215 8.83 -7.38 8.40
N TRP A 216 9.30 -8.27 9.25
CA TRP A 216 8.80 -8.50 10.60
C TRP A 216 9.93 -8.41 11.61
N LEU A 217 9.64 -7.94 12.83
CA LEU A 217 10.53 -8.18 13.96
C LEU A 217 10.62 -9.68 14.26
N GLN A 218 11.84 -10.17 14.50
CA GLN A 218 12.08 -11.57 14.85
C GLN A 218 11.59 -11.91 16.26
N ALA A 219 11.78 -11.01 17.23
CA ALA A 219 11.22 -11.13 18.58
C ALA A 219 9.84 -10.46 18.67
N ASP A 220 8.96 -10.96 19.54
CA ASP A 220 7.74 -10.22 19.90
C ASP A 220 8.03 -9.10 20.91
N SER A 221 6.99 -8.38 21.33
CA SER A 221 7.08 -7.29 22.31
C SER A 221 7.61 -7.71 23.70
N GLY A 222 7.74 -9.01 24.00
CA GLY A 222 8.18 -9.50 25.31
C GLY A 222 7.16 -9.34 26.45
N GLN A 223 6.14 -8.50 26.24
CA GLN A 223 5.11 -8.18 27.22
C GLN A 223 3.78 -7.88 26.53
N ALA A 224 2.69 -8.20 27.22
CA ALA A 224 1.33 -7.87 26.81
C ALA A 224 1.05 -6.39 27.05
N MET A 225 0.18 -5.80 26.22
CA MET A 225 -0.24 -4.41 26.33
C MET A 225 -1.65 -4.22 25.79
N THR A 226 -2.33 -3.16 26.23
CA THR A 226 -3.65 -2.81 25.70
C THR A 226 -3.55 -2.43 24.22
N TRP A 227 -4.67 -2.42 23.51
CA TRP A 227 -4.67 -2.11 22.07
C TRP A 227 -4.13 -0.71 21.76
N GLN A 228 -4.48 0.30 22.57
CA GLN A 228 -3.96 1.66 22.39
C GLN A 228 -2.43 1.73 22.60
N GLU A 229 -1.90 0.99 23.58
CA GLU A 229 -0.47 0.91 23.85
C GLU A 229 0.26 0.14 22.74
N ALA A 230 -0.35 -0.92 22.19
CA ALA A 230 0.18 -1.67 21.06
C ALA A 230 0.41 -0.81 19.82
N LEU A 231 -0.59 0.01 19.47
CA LEU A 231 -0.50 0.96 18.39
C LEU A 231 0.66 1.96 18.63
N ALA A 232 0.66 2.62 19.79
CA ALA A 232 1.69 3.61 20.12
C ALA A 232 3.10 3.01 20.20
N TRP A 233 3.23 1.76 20.66
CA TRP A 233 4.51 1.07 20.75
C TRP A 233 5.08 0.73 19.38
N ALA A 234 4.25 0.24 18.45
CA ALA A 234 4.70 -0.08 17.10
C ALA A 234 5.14 1.20 16.35
N GLU A 235 4.35 2.27 16.39
CA GLU A 235 4.64 3.56 15.74
C GLU A 235 5.90 4.26 16.28
N GLY A 236 6.24 4.01 17.55
CA GLY A 236 7.43 4.59 18.20
C GLY A 236 8.67 3.72 18.10
N LEU A 237 8.62 2.59 17.38
CA LEU A 237 9.71 1.64 17.34
C LEU A 237 10.76 2.05 16.30
N GLU A 238 12.01 2.18 16.76
CA GLU A 238 13.20 2.25 15.90
C GLU A 238 14.01 0.97 16.10
N TYR A 239 14.05 0.11 15.08
CA TYR A 239 14.71 -1.20 15.16
C TYR A 239 15.22 -1.67 13.80
N GLY A 240 16.35 -2.37 13.78
CA GLY A 240 16.94 -2.89 12.53
C GLY A 240 17.40 -1.79 11.55
N GLY A 241 17.49 -0.53 11.98
CA GLY A 241 17.76 0.61 11.10
C GLY A 241 16.50 1.21 10.45
N HIS A 242 15.31 0.82 10.92
CA HIS A 242 14.02 1.23 10.41
C HIS A 242 13.16 1.88 11.51
N ASP A 243 12.34 2.87 11.14
CA ASP A 243 11.49 3.69 12.02
C ASP A 243 10.02 3.75 11.55
N ASP A 244 9.64 2.93 10.58
CA ASP A 244 8.33 2.84 9.95
C ASP A 244 7.56 1.56 10.32
N TRP A 245 7.88 1.02 11.50
CA TRP A 245 7.20 -0.16 12.04
C TRP A 245 5.75 0.18 12.41
N ARG A 246 4.85 -0.76 12.13
CA ARG A 246 3.42 -0.64 12.43
C ARG A 246 2.85 -1.92 13.00
N LEU A 247 1.67 -1.80 13.61
CA LEU A 247 0.88 -2.97 14.00
C LEU A 247 0.31 -3.61 12.71
N PRO A 248 0.46 -4.94 12.50
CA PRO A 248 -0.06 -5.59 11.29
C PRO A 248 -1.58 -5.58 11.29
N ASN A 249 -2.20 -5.56 10.12
CA ASN A 249 -3.62 -5.84 9.99
C ASN A 249 -3.91 -7.35 10.21
N ALA A 250 -5.18 -7.72 10.28
CA ALA A 250 -5.59 -9.09 10.59
C ALA A 250 -5.11 -10.14 9.59
N LYS A 251 -5.09 -9.82 8.30
CA LYS A 251 -4.65 -10.74 7.23
C LYS A 251 -3.12 -10.85 7.18
N GLU A 252 -2.41 -9.75 7.40
CA GLU A 252 -0.96 -9.74 7.51
C GLU A 252 -0.49 -10.61 8.67
N LEU A 253 -1.05 -10.46 9.86
CA LEU A 253 -0.66 -11.28 11.01
C LEU A 253 -1.02 -12.75 10.82
N GLN A 254 -2.16 -13.04 10.20
CA GLN A 254 -2.58 -14.42 9.90
C GLN A 254 -1.63 -15.12 8.92
N SER A 255 -0.94 -14.37 8.06
CA SER A 255 0.05 -14.93 7.13
C SER A 255 1.24 -15.61 7.84
N LEU A 256 1.54 -15.23 9.08
CA LEU A 256 2.61 -15.83 9.89
C LEU A 256 2.20 -17.13 10.60
N VAL A 257 0.91 -17.44 10.66
CA VAL A 257 0.45 -18.65 11.36
C VAL A 257 0.93 -19.89 10.62
N ASP A 258 1.69 -20.73 11.33
CA ASP A 258 2.07 -22.07 10.90
C ASP A 258 1.07 -23.08 11.47
N TYR A 259 0.07 -23.44 10.65
CA TYR A 259 -0.98 -24.39 11.01
C TYR A 259 -0.47 -25.84 11.13
N ASN A 260 0.81 -26.12 10.83
CA ASN A 260 1.47 -27.38 11.14
C ASN A 260 2.18 -27.35 12.52
N ARG A 261 1.82 -26.38 13.37
CA ARG A 261 2.31 -26.27 14.75
C ARG A 261 1.17 -25.98 15.71
N ALA A 262 1.26 -26.62 16.86
CA ALA A 262 0.35 -26.37 17.99
C ALA A 262 1.10 -26.67 19.30
N PRO A 263 0.78 -25.97 20.40
CA PRO A 263 1.41 -26.20 21.70
C PRO A 263 1.32 -27.65 22.17
N ASP A 264 0.17 -28.32 21.97
CA ASP A 264 -0.06 -29.69 22.44
C ASP A 264 0.68 -30.77 21.65
N VAL A 265 1.11 -30.46 20.42
CA VAL A 265 1.75 -31.44 19.53
C VAL A 265 3.25 -31.18 19.40
N THR A 266 3.61 -29.92 19.20
CA THR A 266 4.99 -29.51 18.90
C THR A 266 5.70 -28.89 20.10
N GLY A 267 4.96 -28.52 21.14
CA GLY A 267 5.50 -27.76 22.27
C GLY A 267 5.88 -26.32 21.93
N THR A 268 5.58 -25.84 20.72
CA THR A 268 5.90 -24.49 20.22
C THR A 268 4.64 -23.71 19.87
N ALA A 269 4.77 -22.38 19.75
CA ALA A 269 3.76 -21.52 19.14
C ALA A 269 3.45 -21.95 17.70
N ALA A 270 2.27 -21.61 17.21
CA ALA A 270 1.83 -21.82 15.83
C ALA A 270 2.47 -20.82 14.85
N ILE A 271 3.81 -20.77 14.80
CA ILE A 271 4.62 -19.86 13.96
C ILE A 271 5.92 -20.55 13.55
N ASP A 272 6.51 -20.11 12.44
CA ASP A 272 7.80 -20.62 11.97
C ASP A 272 8.92 -20.42 13.03
N PRO A 273 9.80 -21.40 13.26
CA PRO A 273 10.89 -21.32 14.26
C PRO A 273 11.93 -20.21 14.05
N LEU A 274 11.94 -19.55 12.88
CA LEU A 274 12.74 -18.34 12.70
C LEU A 274 12.31 -17.24 13.66
N PHE A 275 11.02 -17.18 14.02
CA PHE A 275 10.50 -16.21 14.98
C PHE A 275 10.71 -16.66 16.42
N THR A 276 11.08 -15.71 17.28
CA THR A 276 11.11 -15.91 18.73
C THR A 276 9.79 -15.44 19.33
N SER A 277 9.10 -16.34 20.02
CA SER A 277 7.86 -16.05 20.76
C SER A 277 8.11 -16.08 22.26
N SER A 278 7.52 -15.13 22.96
CA SER A 278 7.38 -15.16 24.41
C SER A 278 6.54 -16.36 24.85
N THR A 279 6.77 -16.82 26.07
CA THR A 279 5.95 -17.84 26.74
C THR A 279 5.14 -17.21 27.86
N ILE A 280 3.92 -17.68 28.07
CA ILE A 280 3.04 -17.25 29.15
C ILE A 280 2.61 -18.44 30.02
N SER A 281 2.14 -18.14 31.23
CA SER A 281 1.29 -19.08 31.98
C SER A 281 -0.15 -18.75 31.63
N ASN A 282 -0.87 -19.68 31.02
CA ASN A 282 -2.28 -19.47 30.68
C ASN A 282 -3.17 -19.49 31.94
N GLU A 283 -4.47 -19.31 31.72
CA GLU A 283 -5.51 -19.17 32.75
C GLU A 283 -5.66 -20.45 33.60
N GLY A 284 -5.18 -21.58 33.09
CA GLY A 284 -5.11 -22.86 33.80
C GLY A 284 -3.77 -23.13 34.50
N GLY A 285 -2.81 -22.21 34.42
CA GLY A 285 -1.47 -22.35 34.99
C GLY A 285 -0.49 -23.17 34.15
N ALA A 286 -0.85 -23.52 32.91
CA ALA A 286 0.00 -24.29 32.01
C ALA A 286 0.86 -23.36 31.13
N LEU A 287 2.01 -23.89 30.67
CA LEU A 287 2.85 -23.20 29.68
C LEU A 287 2.09 -23.05 28.36
N ASP A 288 2.07 -21.82 27.85
CA ASP A 288 1.39 -21.48 26.59
C ASP A 288 2.10 -20.32 25.89
N TYR A 289 1.53 -19.90 24.77
CA TYR A 289 2.01 -18.80 23.95
C TYR A 289 0.95 -17.69 23.84
N PRO A 290 1.37 -16.42 23.71
CA PRO A 290 0.46 -15.29 23.76
C PRO A 290 -0.43 -15.20 22.51
N PHE A 291 -1.47 -14.40 22.64
CA PHE A 291 -2.21 -13.88 21.50
C PHE A 291 -1.55 -12.58 21.05
N TYR A 292 -1.74 -12.23 19.79
CA TYR A 292 -1.10 -11.07 19.18
C TYR A 292 -2.14 -10.12 18.62
N TRP A 293 -2.02 -8.85 18.98
CA TRP A 293 -2.87 -7.78 18.46
C TRP A 293 -2.65 -7.52 16.98
N THR A 294 -3.72 -7.10 16.31
CA THR A 294 -3.69 -6.50 14.98
C THR A 294 -4.16 -5.05 15.07
N GLY A 295 -3.89 -4.25 14.04
CA GLY A 295 -4.43 -2.90 13.88
C GLY A 295 -5.93 -2.89 13.54
N THR A 296 -6.54 -4.05 13.27
CA THR A 296 -7.91 -4.17 12.75
C THR A 296 -8.92 -4.16 13.90
N THR A 297 -9.88 -3.25 13.83
CA THR A 297 -11.05 -3.24 14.71
C THR A 297 -12.03 -4.33 14.29
N HIS A 298 -12.63 -5.01 15.28
CA HIS A 298 -13.73 -5.95 15.03
C HIS A 298 -15.04 -5.29 15.49
N VAL A 299 -15.99 -5.10 14.57
CA VAL A 299 -17.23 -4.36 14.84
C VAL A 299 -18.37 -5.31 15.14
N GLU A 300 -18.84 -5.29 16.39
CA GLU A 300 -19.99 -6.07 16.83
C GLU A 300 -21.02 -5.19 17.52
N ASN A 301 -22.30 -5.45 17.24
CA ASN A 301 -23.45 -4.68 17.74
C ASN A 301 -23.34 -3.16 17.50
N GLY A 302 -22.66 -2.77 16.41
CA GLY A 302 -22.42 -1.38 16.03
C GLY A 302 -21.36 -0.65 16.86
N ALA A 303 -20.63 -1.35 17.74
CA ALA A 303 -19.52 -0.82 18.51
C ALA A 303 -18.18 -1.35 17.95
N GLY A 304 -17.20 -0.46 17.85
CA GLY A 304 -15.82 -0.81 17.53
C GLY A 304 -14.98 -0.97 18.79
N ASP A 305 -15.53 -1.59 19.83
CA ASP A 305 -14.91 -1.72 21.15
C ASP A 305 -13.97 -2.94 21.28
N HIS A 306 -13.93 -3.79 20.26
CA HIS A 306 -13.01 -4.92 20.17
C HIS A 306 -12.00 -4.73 19.05
N ALA A 307 -10.80 -5.27 19.23
CA ALA A 307 -9.80 -5.39 18.19
C ALA A 307 -9.55 -6.86 17.88
N VAL A 308 -9.11 -7.16 16.66
CA VAL A 308 -8.80 -8.52 16.23
C VAL A 308 -7.47 -8.96 16.86
N TYR A 309 -7.42 -10.23 17.27
CA TYR A 309 -6.17 -10.89 17.64
C TYR A 309 -6.05 -12.25 16.95
N LEU A 310 -4.80 -12.70 16.77
CA LEU A 310 -4.47 -14.06 16.33
C LEU A 310 -3.88 -14.86 17.50
N SER A 311 -4.36 -16.09 17.67
CA SER A 311 -3.92 -16.99 18.75
C SER A 311 -2.75 -17.85 18.27
N PHE A 312 -1.53 -17.56 18.72
CA PHE A 312 -0.37 -18.41 18.43
C PHE A 312 -0.17 -19.53 19.48
N GLY A 313 -0.78 -19.38 20.66
CA GLY A 313 -1.01 -20.43 21.65
C GLY A 313 -2.42 -21.04 21.55
N ARG A 314 -2.84 -21.79 22.56
CA ARG A 314 -4.19 -22.39 22.61
C ARG A 314 -5.27 -21.31 22.67
N ALA A 315 -6.31 -21.43 21.86
CA ALA A 315 -7.44 -20.50 21.88
C ALA A 315 -8.47 -20.96 22.93
N LEU A 316 -8.16 -20.65 24.19
CA LEU A 316 -8.87 -21.17 25.35
C LEU A 316 -10.25 -20.53 25.57
N GLY A 317 -11.13 -21.29 26.21
CA GLY A 317 -12.44 -20.83 26.67
C GLY A 317 -12.93 -21.62 27.89
N TRP A 318 -13.67 -20.92 28.74
CA TRP A 318 -14.40 -21.47 29.88
C TRP A 318 -15.75 -21.98 29.40
N MET A 319 -15.80 -23.25 29.01
CA MET A 319 -17.01 -23.85 28.49
C MET A 319 -17.91 -24.36 29.62
N ASN A 320 -19.21 -24.04 29.54
CA ASN A 320 -20.22 -24.67 30.39
C ASN A 320 -20.70 -25.96 29.72
N ILE A 321 -20.13 -27.10 30.09
CA ILE A 321 -20.51 -28.40 29.54
C ILE A 321 -21.72 -28.94 30.32
N PRO A 322 -22.86 -29.26 29.67
CA PRO A 322 -24.07 -29.70 30.37
C PRO A 322 -23.92 -30.96 31.24
N SER A 323 -22.94 -31.82 30.92
CA SER A 323 -22.67 -33.05 31.66
C SER A 323 -21.79 -32.84 32.90
N THR A 324 -21.23 -31.65 33.08
CA THR A 324 -20.33 -31.33 34.20
C THR A 324 -20.93 -30.22 35.06
N THR A 325 -20.43 -30.08 36.29
CA THR A 325 -20.87 -29.01 37.20
C THR A 325 -19.98 -27.81 37.05
N GLY A 326 -20.40 -26.82 36.25
CA GLY A 326 -19.74 -25.52 36.14
C GLY A 326 -19.00 -25.32 34.83
N TYR A 327 -18.04 -24.39 34.85
CA TYR A 327 -17.21 -24.04 33.70
C TYR A 327 -15.90 -24.81 33.71
N GLU A 328 -15.49 -25.30 32.54
CA GLU A 328 -14.22 -25.99 32.32
C GLU A 328 -13.37 -25.24 31.31
N LEU A 329 -12.11 -24.99 31.65
CA LEU A 329 -11.15 -24.38 30.73
C LEU A 329 -10.63 -25.43 29.76
N MET A 330 -10.75 -25.16 28.47
CA MET A 330 -10.22 -26.01 27.40
C MET A 330 -9.86 -25.18 26.17
N ASP A 331 -9.13 -25.78 25.22
CA ASP A 331 -8.92 -25.20 23.90
C ASP A 331 -10.22 -25.32 23.11
N VAL A 332 -10.85 -24.19 22.80
CA VAL A 332 -12.16 -24.15 22.15
C VAL A 332 -12.10 -23.86 20.66
N HIS A 333 -11.00 -23.28 20.16
CA HIS A 333 -10.85 -22.95 18.75
C HIS A 333 -9.53 -23.40 18.11
N GLY A 334 -8.50 -23.75 18.89
CA GLY A 334 -7.18 -24.16 18.41
C GLY A 334 -6.18 -23.02 18.19
N ALA A 335 -4.88 -23.34 18.33
CA ALA A 335 -3.79 -22.44 17.96
C ALA A 335 -3.81 -22.17 16.44
N GLY A 336 -3.90 -20.90 16.07
CA GLY A 336 -4.15 -20.40 14.72
C GLY A 336 -5.54 -19.79 14.52
N ALA A 337 -6.39 -19.79 15.56
CA ALA A 337 -7.67 -19.09 15.54
C ALA A 337 -7.51 -17.56 15.51
N GLN A 338 -8.47 -16.89 14.88
CA GLN A 338 -8.61 -15.43 14.89
C GLN A 338 -9.89 -15.08 15.61
N ARG A 339 -9.77 -14.22 16.63
CA ARG A 339 -10.87 -13.77 17.47
C ARG A 339 -10.73 -12.27 17.71
N SER A 340 -11.32 -11.77 18.78
CA SER A 340 -11.27 -10.37 19.15
C SER A 340 -11.39 -10.21 20.66
N ASP A 341 -10.69 -9.22 21.21
CA ASP A 341 -10.72 -8.87 22.62
C ASP A 341 -11.14 -7.38 22.77
N PRO A 342 -11.74 -6.97 23.90
CA PRO A 342 -11.98 -5.58 24.20
C PRO A 342 -10.68 -4.77 24.14
N LYS A 343 -10.74 -3.58 23.54
CA LYS A 343 -9.58 -2.68 23.38
C LYS A 343 -9.06 -2.12 24.71
N THR A 344 -9.94 -2.03 25.70
CA THR A 344 -9.69 -1.47 27.04
C THR A 344 -10.51 -2.22 28.09
N GLY A 345 -10.20 -2.03 29.37
CA GLY A 345 -10.96 -2.61 30.49
C GLY A 345 -10.09 -3.47 31.41
N ASN A 346 -10.70 -4.42 32.11
CA ASN A 346 -10.00 -5.36 32.98
C ASN A 346 -10.45 -6.81 32.71
N ALA A 347 -9.51 -7.71 32.42
CA ALA A 347 -9.78 -9.13 32.16
C ALA A 347 -10.51 -9.82 33.34
N ALA A 348 -10.31 -9.33 34.56
CA ALA A 348 -10.99 -9.85 35.75
C ALA A 348 -12.52 -9.67 35.71
N ASP A 349 -13.04 -8.80 34.85
CA ASP A 349 -14.47 -8.61 34.63
C ASP A 349 -15.09 -9.78 33.80
N TYR A 350 -14.24 -10.64 33.22
CA TYR A 350 -14.61 -11.80 32.40
C TYR A 350 -14.07 -13.12 32.99
N PRO A 351 -14.42 -13.48 34.24
CA PRO A 351 -13.85 -14.65 34.92
C PRO A 351 -14.16 -15.99 34.25
N TYR A 352 -15.17 -16.03 33.38
CA TYR A 352 -15.56 -17.19 32.57
C TYR A 352 -15.59 -16.84 31.06
N GLY A 353 -14.79 -15.84 30.67
CA GLY A 353 -14.69 -15.40 29.29
C GLY A 353 -15.96 -14.76 28.73
N PHE A 354 -16.06 -14.74 27.40
CA PHE A 354 -17.15 -14.11 26.66
C PHE A 354 -17.72 -15.01 25.56
N GLY A 355 -19.02 -14.89 25.31
CA GLY A 355 -19.71 -15.66 24.28
C GLY A 355 -20.02 -17.11 24.66
N PRO A 356 -20.60 -17.89 23.73
CA PRO A 356 -21.14 -19.23 24.04
C PRO A 356 -20.09 -20.25 24.47
N GLN A 357 -18.87 -20.14 23.95
CA GLN A 357 -17.74 -21.00 24.32
C GLN A 357 -16.92 -20.47 25.52
N GLY A 358 -17.29 -19.29 26.05
CA GLY A 358 -16.61 -18.64 27.16
C GLY A 358 -15.17 -18.26 26.83
N ASP A 359 -14.93 -17.76 25.62
CA ASP A 359 -13.60 -17.40 25.13
C ASP A 359 -12.86 -16.53 26.14
N VAL A 360 -11.63 -16.91 26.46
CA VAL A 360 -10.78 -16.16 27.38
C VAL A 360 -10.58 -14.73 26.86
N ILE A 361 -10.79 -13.75 27.75
CA ILE A 361 -10.56 -12.34 27.50
C ILE A 361 -9.30 -11.91 28.25
N ARG A 362 -8.31 -11.37 27.52
CA ARG A 362 -7.05 -10.89 28.11
C ARG A 362 -6.94 -9.38 28.14
N ILE A 363 -7.51 -8.66 27.16
CA ILE A 363 -7.43 -7.19 26.99
C ILE A 363 -6.01 -6.68 26.74
N GLU A 364 -5.00 -7.29 27.36
CA GLU A 364 -3.61 -7.09 27.09
C GLU A 364 -3.10 -8.28 26.26
N ASN A 365 -2.64 -8.02 25.04
CA ASN A 365 -2.08 -9.03 24.14
C ASN A 365 -0.69 -8.59 23.64
N HIS A 366 0.11 -9.52 23.13
CA HIS A 366 1.46 -9.24 22.63
C HIS A 366 1.41 -8.56 21.25
N VAL A 367 2.55 -8.04 20.81
CA VAL A 367 2.70 -7.38 19.52
C VAL A 367 3.87 -7.96 18.74
N ARG A 368 3.69 -8.13 17.43
CA ARG A 368 4.76 -8.37 16.47
C ARG A 368 4.65 -7.35 15.33
N PRO A 369 5.48 -6.29 15.34
CA PRO A 369 5.41 -5.24 14.33
C PRO A 369 5.80 -5.75 12.95
N VAL A 370 5.25 -5.09 11.95
CA VAL A 370 5.50 -5.32 10.53
C VAL A 370 5.85 -3.99 9.86
N ARG A 371 6.51 -4.08 8.72
CA ARG A 371 6.67 -2.98 7.76
C ARG A 371 6.70 -3.54 6.33
N ASP A 372 6.56 -2.66 5.34
CA ASP A 372 6.66 -3.03 3.94
C ASP A 372 8.14 -3.02 3.48
N ILE A 373 8.56 -4.04 2.73
CA ILE A 373 9.88 -4.07 2.10
C ILE A 373 9.95 -3.04 0.96
N SER A 374 8.85 -2.83 0.24
CA SER A 374 8.81 -1.91 -0.92
C SER A 374 9.12 -0.46 -0.57
N ARG A 375 8.91 -0.04 0.68
CA ARG A 375 9.33 1.29 1.17
C ARG A 375 10.85 1.46 1.20
N ASP A 376 11.64 0.39 1.18
CA ASP A 376 13.10 0.49 1.04
C ASP A 376 13.53 0.98 -0.35
N ASN A 377 12.63 0.90 -1.33
CA ASN A 377 12.85 1.34 -2.71
C ASN A 377 12.19 2.70 -3.02
N GLU A 378 11.43 3.30 -2.09
CA GLU A 378 10.90 4.65 -2.25
C GLU A 378 11.85 5.68 -1.63
N ARG A 379 12.20 6.71 -2.41
CA ARG A 379 13.00 7.87 -1.98
C ARG A 379 12.11 9.10 -2.00
N LEU A 380 11.68 9.52 -0.81
CA LEU A 380 10.88 10.72 -0.65
C LEU A 380 11.78 11.94 -0.47
N GLY A 381 11.51 12.98 -1.25
CA GLY A 381 12.12 14.29 -1.17
C GLY A 381 11.50 15.14 -0.06
N THR A 382 12.14 16.26 0.18
CA THR A 382 11.81 17.30 1.14
C THR A 382 11.58 18.60 0.38
N SER A 383 11.22 19.68 1.08
CA SER A 383 11.14 21.01 0.45
C SER A 383 12.51 21.66 0.13
N ALA A 384 13.58 20.87 0.11
CA ALA A 384 14.93 21.29 -0.21
C ALA A 384 15.42 20.58 -1.48
N ASN A 385 16.55 21.02 -2.04
CA ASN A 385 17.14 20.37 -3.21
C ASN A 385 17.72 19.00 -2.85
N ASP A 386 17.00 17.92 -3.15
CA ASP A 386 17.42 16.57 -2.87
C ASP A 386 18.29 15.97 -3.97
N LYS A 387 19.22 15.11 -3.54
CA LYS A 387 20.21 14.48 -4.41
C LYS A 387 20.25 12.99 -4.15
N TRP A 388 19.80 12.22 -5.13
CA TRP A 388 19.85 10.78 -5.11
C TRP A 388 20.89 10.23 -6.07
N ILE A 389 21.37 9.04 -5.76
CA ILE A 389 22.27 8.26 -6.62
C ILE A 389 21.47 7.06 -7.08
N ASN A 390 21.41 6.85 -8.40
CA ASN A 390 20.74 5.70 -8.96
C ASN A 390 21.52 4.41 -8.59
N THR A 391 20.81 3.34 -8.23
CA THR A 391 21.41 2.08 -7.75
C THR A 391 21.32 0.98 -8.81
N THR A 392 21.01 -0.25 -8.42
CA THR A 392 20.63 -1.34 -9.34
C THR A 392 19.27 -1.92 -8.96
N ALA A 393 18.62 -1.35 -7.93
CA ALA A 393 17.29 -1.72 -7.50
C ALA A 393 16.27 -0.95 -8.34
N ASP A 394 15.07 -1.52 -8.51
CA ASP A 394 13.95 -0.78 -9.09
C ASP A 394 13.41 0.17 -8.01
N GLU A 395 13.70 1.47 -8.13
CA GLU A 395 13.38 2.49 -7.14
C GLU A 395 12.29 3.47 -7.61
N VAL A 396 11.64 4.14 -6.65
CA VAL A 396 10.65 5.19 -6.90
C VAL A 396 11.11 6.45 -6.21
N PHE A 397 11.47 7.48 -6.98
CA PHE A 397 11.91 8.77 -6.50
C PHE A 397 10.77 9.79 -6.58
N ARG A 398 10.43 10.41 -5.45
CA ARG A 398 9.36 11.39 -5.34
C ARG A 398 9.92 12.68 -4.75
N GLY A 399 10.27 13.64 -5.58
CA GLY A 399 10.65 14.97 -5.12
C GLY A 399 9.44 15.83 -4.72
N ASP A 400 9.74 16.97 -4.12
CA ASP A 400 8.77 17.94 -3.59
C ASP A 400 9.17 19.36 -4.02
N GLU A 401 9.06 20.38 -3.16
CA GLU A 401 9.58 21.71 -3.48
C GLU A 401 11.11 21.69 -3.55
N GLY A 402 11.70 22.29 -4.59
CA GLY A 402 13.15 22.36 -4.72
C GLY A 402 13.60 22.09 -6.15
N ILE A 403 14.90 21.89 -6.32
CA ILE A 403 15.49 21.33 -7.53
C ILE A 403 16.06 19.96 -7.17
N ASP A 404 15.27 18.94 -7.45
CA ASP A 404 15.58 17.56 -7.12
C ASP A 404 16.31 16.87 -8.26
N SER A 405 17.21 15.96 -7.87
CA SER A 405 18.12 15.36 -8.82
C SER A 405 18.44 13.91 -8.56
N LEU A 406 18.54 13.17 -9.67
CA LEU A 406 19.03 11.78 -9.68
C LEU A 406 20.32 11.68 -10.49
N GLN A 407 21.34 11.10 -9.88
CA GLN A 407 22.64 10.86 -10.49
C GLN A 407 22.83 9.40 -10.89
N SER A 408 22.93 9.15 -12.19
CA SER A 408 23.27 7.87 -12.80
C SER A 408 24.78 7.78 -13.04
N ALA A 409 25.36 6.62 -12.79
CA ALA A 409 26.79 6.37 -12.90
C ALA A 409 27.26 6.11 -14.34
N LEU A 410 26.32 5.87 -15.26
CA LEU A 410 26.61 5.47 -16.64
C LEU A 410 26.16 6.52 -17.66
N ALA A 411 26.53 6.31 -18.91
CA ALA A 411 26.18 7.19 -20.02
C ALA A 411 24.68 7.11 -20.36
N PHE A 412 24.12 8.23 -20.81
CA PHE A 412 22.69 8.37 -21.13
C PHE A 412 22.17 7.39 -22.19
N ASP A 413 23.00 7.01 -23.16
CA ASP A 413 22.62 6.11 -24.26
C ASP A 413 22.33 4.67 -23.81
N LEU A 414 22.66 4.34 -22.57
CA LEU A 414 22.33 3.07 -21.93
C LEU A 414 20.95 3.07 -21.25
N TYR A 415 20.24 4.20 -21.25
CA TYR A 415 18.94 4.33 -20.60
C TYR A 415 17.83 4.61 -21.62
N GLU A 416 16.68 4.00 -21.38
CA GLU A 416 15.43 4.31 -22.04
C GLU A 416 14.60 5.22 -21.12
N LEU A 417 14.15 6.36 -21.65
CA LEU A 417 13.26 7.28 -20.95
C LEU A 417 11.85 7.18 -21.50
N ASN A 418 10.87 7.10 -20.60
CA ASN A 418 9.46 7.15 -20.98
C ASN A 418 8.70 8.13 -20.07
N ARG A 419 8.11 9.17 -20.66
CA ARG A 419 7.34 10.21 -19.98
C ARG A 419 5.85 9.93 -20.05
N ALA A 420 5.21 9.89 -18.88
CA ALA A 420 3.77 9.99 -18.71
C ALA A 420 3.43 11.33 -18.02
N GLN A 421 2.14 11.67 -17.95
CA GLN A 421 1.72 12.92 -17.30
C GLN A 421 2.13 12.92 -15.83
N GLY A 422 3.05 13.82 -15.44
CA GLY A 422 3.54 13.95 -14.06
C GLY A 422 4.54 12.87 -13.60
N SER A 423 5.00 11.98 -14.51
CA SER A 423 5.95 10.93 -14.15
C SER A 423 6.93 10.63 -15.29
N LEU A 424 8.18 10.40 -14.93
CA LEU A 424 9.26 9.96 -15.81
C LEU A 424 9.71 8.58 -15.35
N SER A 425 9.83 7.63 -16.28
CA SER A 425 10.48 6.35 -16.03
C SER A 425 11.83 6.31 -16.72
N ILE A 426 12.83 5.76 -16.04
CA ILE A 426 14.19 5.54 -16.53
C ILE A 426 14.52 4.05 -16.38
N THR A 427 14.73 3.39 -17.50
CA THR A 427 15.06 1.96 -17.54
C THR A 427 16.47 1.79 -18.10
N GLY A 428 17.32 1.06 -17.39
CA GLY A 428 18.67 0.77 -17.86
C GLY A 428 19.43 -0.23 -16.99
N PRO A 429 20.76 -0.27 -17.08
CA PRO A 429 21.60 -1.17 -16.27
C PRO A 429 21.51 -0.94 -14.75
N GLN A 430 20.92 0.18 -14.33
CA GLN A 430 20.77 0.59 -12.94
C GLN A 430 19.36 0.38 -12.38
N GLY A 431 18.48 -0.31 -13.11
CA GLY A 431 17.12 -0.63 -12.66
C GLY A 431 16.06 -0.03 -13.56
N ASN A 432 14.80 -0.22 -13.16
CA ASN A 432 13.62 0.41 -13.74
C ASN A 432 13.03 1.38 -12.72
N ASP A 433 13.45 2.64 -12.79
CA ASP A 433 13.07 3.63 -11.80
C ASP A 433 11.89 4.47 -12.26
N SER A 434 11.04 4.85 -11.31
CA SER A 434 9.96 5.81 -11.51
C SER A 434 10.27 7.11 -10.78
N LEU A 435 10.11 8.24 -11.46
CA LEU A 435 10.43 9.56 -10.96
C LEU A 435 9.19 10.45 -11.07
N SER A 436 8.90 11.18 -10.01
CA SER A 436 7.92 12.28 -9.99
C SER A 436 8.51 13.46 -9.21
N GLY A 437 8.35 14.69 -9.71
CA GLY A 437 8.95 15.87 -9.08
C GLY A 437 10.49 15.84 -9.07
N VAL A 438 11.12 15.36 -10.16
CA VAL A 438 12.59 15.37 -10.28
C VAL A 438 12.99 16.16 -11.51
N GLU A 439 13.65 17.30 -11.29
CA GLU A 439 13.89 18.30 -12.33
C GLU A 439 15.21 18.04 -13.09
N ARG A 440 16.18 17.35 -12.47
CA ARG A 440 17.53 17.17 -13.03
C ARG A 440 17.95 15.71 -13.05
N LEU A 441 18.42 15.22 -14.20
CA LEU A 441 19.12 13.93 -14.29
C LEU A 441 20.57 14.16 -14.70
N TYR A 442 21.49 13.57 -13.93
CA TYR A 442 22.92 13.61 -14.19
C TYR A 442 23.39 12.24 -14.68
N PHE A 443 24.00 12.19 -15.86
CA PHE A 443 24.63 10.99 -16.41
C PHE A 443 26.14 11.19 -16.47
N ALA A 444 26.89 10.12 -16.74
CA ALA A 444 28.35 10.19 -16.80
C ALA A 444 28.87 11.10 -17.93
N ASP A 445 28.08 11.30 -18.99
CA ASP A 445 28.45 12.00 -20.22
C ASP A 445 27.68 13.31 -20.45
N GLN A 446 26.53 13.51 -19.81
CA GLN A 446 25.67 14.67 -20.02
C GLN A 446 24.60 14.86 -18.94
N ASN A 447 23.97 16.04 -18.92
CA ASN A 447 22.92 16.39 -17.99
C ASN A 447 21.60 16.67 -18.72
N ARG A 448 20.47 16.34 -18.10
CA ARG A 448 19.12 16.57 -18.62
C ARG A 448 18.27 17.34 -17.61
N ALA A 449 17.52 18.33 -18.09
CA ALA A 449 16.53 19.05 -17.30
C ALA A 449 15.09 18.77 -17.80
N PHE A 450 14.14 18.55 -16.89
CA PHE A 450 12.78 18.10 -17.20
C PHE A 450 11.66 19.06 -16.78
N ASP A 451 12.01 20.15 -16.09
CA ASP A 451 11.15 21.27 -15.70
C ASP A 451 10.97 22.24 -16.89
N LEU A 452 10.30 21.72 -17.92
CA LEU A 452 10.19 22.33 -19.25
C LEU A 452 8.90 23.12 -19.49
N ALA A 453 8.05 23.30 -18.48
CA ALA A 453 6.90 24.21 -18.60
C ALA A 453 7.38 25.66 -18.71
N ALA A 454 6.58 26.53 -19.33
CA ALA A 454 6.99 27.92 -19.62
C ALA A 454 7.35 28.75 -18.37
N ASN A 455 6.86 28.33 -17.20
CA ASN A 455 7.11 28.94 -15.89
C ASN A 455 8.15 28.18 -15.04
N GLU A 456 8.76 27.13 -15.56
CA GLU A 456 9.79 26.33 -14.92
C GLU A 456 11.18 26.69 -15.46
N ASN A 457 12.26 26.36 -14.75
CA ASN A 457 13.57 26.96 -15.01
C ASN A 457 14.13 26.60 -16.39
N ALA A 458 14.07 25.34 -16.81
CA ALA A 458 14.52 24.94 -18.14
C ALA A 458 13.60 25.46 -19.24
N GLY A 459 12.28 25.52 -19.01
CA GLY A 459 11.36 26.16 -19.95
C GLY A 459 11.65 27.64 -20.14
N MET A 460 11.87 28.39 -19.05
CA MET A 460 12.29 29.79 -19.11
C MET A 460 13.63 29.98 -19.82
N ALA A 461 14.59 29.08 -19.63
CA ALA A 461 15.86 29.10 -20.37
C ALA A 461 15.64 29.01 -21.89
N LEU A 462 14.78 28.09 -22.33
CA LEU A 462 14.46 27.91 -23.74
C LEU A 462 13.71 29.13 -24.30
N GLU A 463 12.77 29.71 -23.56
CA GLU A 463 12.03 30.90 -24.01
C GLU A 463 12.92 32.15 -24.10
N PHE A 464 13.87 32.30 -23.16
CA PHE A 464 14.87 33.37 -23.24
C PHE A 464 15.72 33.26 -24.51
N ILE A 465 16.23 32.06 -24.81
CA ILE A 465 17.02 31.81 -26.03
C ILE A 465 16.17 32.05 -27.28
N ASN A 466 14.93 31.56 -27.28
CA ASN A 466 13.99 31.72 -28.39
C ASN A 466 13.76 33.19 -28.77
N VAL A 467 13.64 34.08 -27.78
CA VAL A 467 13.43 35.52 -28.04
C VAL A 467 14.68 36.23 -28.57
N LEU A 468 15.87 35.92 -28.05
CA LEU A 468 17.09 36.66 -28.42
C LEU A 468 17.87 36.06 -29.59
N ALA A 469 18.05 34.74 -29.58
CA ALA A 469 18.97 34.05 -30.47
C ALA A 469 18.53 32.59 -30.70
N PRO A 470 17.39 32.35 -31.37
CA PRO A 470 16.83 31.00 -31.55
C PRO A 470 17.78 30.04 -32.28
N SER A 471 18.72 30.56 -33.08
CA SER A 471 19.76 29.76 -33.74
C SER A 471 20.74 29.09 -32.76
N THR A 472 20.82 29.57 -31.51
CA THR A 472 21.67 29.01 -30.45
C THR A 472 20.91 28.03 -29.57
N ILE A 473 19.64 27.74 -29.87
CA ILE A 473 18.82 26.87 -29.03
C ILE A 473 19.37 25.46 -28.91
N THR A 474 20.26 24.99 -29.80
CA THR A 474 20.92 23.68 -29.73
C THR A 474 22.26 23.69 -28.99
N ASP A 475 22.77 24.85 -28.58
CA ASP A 475 24.03 24.97 -27.84
C ASP A 475 23.83 24.65 -26.35
N THR A 476 24.38 23.50 -25.95
CA THR A 476 24.22 22.95 -24.59
C THR A 476 24.94 23.78 -23.52
N ALA A 477 26.03 24.47 -23.86
CA ALA A 477 26.73 25.36 -22.93
C ALA A 477 25.91 26.64 -22.67
N THR A 478 25.31 27.20 -23.72
CA THR A 478 24.42 28.36 -23.60
C THR A 478 23.19 28.01 -22.75
N ARG A 479 22.57 26.84 -22.98
CA ARG A 479 21.47 26.34 -22.14
C ARG A 479 21.86 26.19 -20.68
N GLY A 480 23.01 25.58 -20.38
CA GLY A 480 23.49 25.36 -19.02
C GLY A 480 23.76 26.67 -18.26
N LEU A 481 24.39 27.64 -18.92
CA LEU A 481 24.64 28.96 -18.34
C LEU A 481 23.34 29.68 -17.95
N ILE A 482 22.34 29.64 -18.84
CA ILE A 482 21.06 30.31 -18.64
C ILE A 482 20.22 29.56 -17.60
N LEU A 483 20.19 28.24 -17.66
CA LEU A 483 19.52 27.38 -16.66
C LEU A 483 20.04 27.69 -15.26
N GLY A 484 21.37 27.77 -15.09
CA GLY A 484 22.00 28.08 -13.81
C GLY A 484 21.62 29.45 -13.24
N PHE A 485 21.17 30.40 -14.08
CA PHE A 485 20.63 31.68 -13.62
C PHE A 485 19.22 31.50 -13.04
N PHE A 486 18.35 30.72 -13.70
CA PHE A 486 17.01 30.42 -13.21
C PHE A 486 17.03 29.53 -11.96
N ASP A 487 17.97 28.60 -11.86
CA ASP A 487 18.18 27.75 -10.67
C ASP A 487 18.57 28.57 -9.42
N GLN A 488 18.98 29.84 -9.58
CA GLN A 488 19.22 30.78 -8.47
C GLN A 488 17.98 31.60 -8.08
N GLY A 489 16.81 31.29 -8.65
CA GLY A 489 15.54 31.97 -8.37
C GLY A 489 15.35 33.29 -9.11
N HIS A 490 16.13 33.54 -10.15
CA HIS A 490 15.98 34.73 -10.99
C HIS A 490 14.78 34.60 -11.93
N SER A 491 14.15 35.73 -12.28
CA SER A 491 13.03 35.78 -13.23
C SER A 491 13.50 36.07 -14.66
N LEU A 492 12.65 35.75 -15.65
CA LEU A 492 12.89 36.11 -17.06
C LEU A 492 13.21 37.59 -17.22
N SER A 493 12.42 38.47 -16.60
CA SER A 493 12.65 39.92 -16.64
C SER A 493 14.03 40.29 -16.09
N SER A 494 14.47 39.68 -14.98
CA SER A 494 15.80 39.96 -14.43
C SER A 494 16.95 39.52 -15.36
N LEU A 495 16.82 38.38 -16.04
CA LEU A 495 17.83 37.93 -17.00
C LEU A 495 17.85 38.80 -18.27
N PHE A 496 16.68 39.19 -18.79
CA PHE A 496 16.61 40.14 -19.91
C PHE A 496 17.20 41.50 -19.55
N GLN A 497 16.98 41.97 -18.32
CA GLN A 497 17.61 43.19 -17.83
C GLN A 497 19.14 43.07 -17.82
N GLU A 498 19.69 41.93 -17.42
CA GLU A 498 21.14 41.68 -17.45
C GLU A 498 21.70 41.58 -18.88
N ALA A 499 20.94 40.96 -19.79
CA ALA A 499 21.27 40.94 -21.22
C ALA A 499 21.24 42.35 -21.85
N ILE A 500 20.38 43.25 -21.38
CA ILE A 500 20.38 44.66 -21.77
C ILE A 500 21.61 45.37 -21.20
N ASN A 501 21.89 45.20 -19.91
CA ASN A 501 23.01 45.84 -19.21
C ASN A 501 24.37 45.46 -19.80
N SER A 502 24.54 44.20 -20.19
CA SER A 502 25.76 43.69 -20.83
C SER A 502 25.91 44.15 -22.29
N GLY A 503 24.87 44.75 -22.88
CA GLY A 503 24.83 45.16 -24.28
C GLY A 503 24.50 44.04 -25.27
N LEU A 504 24.23 42.82 -24.80
CA LEU A 504 23.87 41.67 -25.64
C LEU A 504 22.63 41.97 -26.49
N VAL A 505 21.55 42.49 -25.87
CA VAL A 505 20.31 42.81 -26.59
C VAL A 505 20.54 43.87 -27.65
N THR A 506 21.33 44.91 -27.36
CA THR A 506 21.67 45.95 -28.33
C THR A 506 22.48 45.39 -29.49
N SER A 507 23.43 44.47 -29.21
CA SER A 507 24.24 43.82 -30.24
C SER A 507 23.39 42.95 -31.17
N LEU A 508 22.44 42.20 -30.62
CA LEU A 508 21.57 41.31 -31.40
C LEU A 508 20.48 42.08 -32.17
N ALA A 509 19.89 43.11 -31.56
CA ALA A 509 18.87 43.94 -32.20
C ALA A 509 19.45 44.93 -33.23
N GLY A 510 20.77 45.19 -33.17
CA GLY A 510 21.48 46.17 -34.00
C GLY A 510 21.36 47.62 -33.51
N ALA A 511 20.48 47.92 -32.56
CA ALA A 511 20.38 49.19 -31.84
C ALA A 511 19.64 49.02 -30.51
N ALA A 512 19.84 49.96 -29.58
CA ALA A 512 19.17 49.98 -28.28
C ALA A 512 17.73 50.55 -28.32
N SER A 513 17.21 50.87 -29.51
CA SER A 513 15.88 51.48 -29.65
C SER A 513 14.77 50.44 -29.44
N ASN A 514 13.64 50.89 -28.87
CA ASN A 514 12.46 50.04 -28.69
C ASN A 514 11.98 49.42 -30.01
N GLU A 515 12.14 50.13 -31.14
CA GLU A 515 11.83 49.61 -32.47
C GLU A 515 12.73 48.45 -32.89
N ALA A 516 14.04 48.57 -32.67
CA ALA A 516 14.99 47.51 -33.02
C ALA A 516 14.74 46.24 -32.19
N ILE A 517 14.50 46.41 -30.88
CA ILE A 517 14.22 45.31 -29.95
C ILE A 517 12.89 44.62 -30.29
N ALA A 518 11.83 45.39 -30.56
CA ALA A 518 10.54 44.84 -30.97
C ALA A 518 10.63 44.03 -32.28
N LYS A 519 11.36 44.55 -33.28
CA LYS A 519 11.57 43.86 -34.56
C LYS A 519 12.36 42.57 -34.40
N MET A 520 13.42 42.57 -33.60
CA MET A 520 14.23 41.39 -33.31
C MET A 520 13.38 40.30 -32.63
N ALA A 521 12.70 40.65 -31.53
CA ALA A 521 11.88 39.70 -30.79
C ALA A 521 10.77 39.09 -31.68
N TYR A 522 10.06 39.93 -32.46
CA TYR A 522 9.03 39.43 -33.37
C TYR A 522 9.61 38.51 -34.45
N LEU A 523 10.72 38.89 -35.08
CA LEU A 523 11.36 38.09 -36.12
C LEU A 523 11.76 36.71 -35.59
N ASN A 524 12.33 36.65 -34.39
CA ASN A 524 12.78 35.40 -33.78
C ASN A 524 11.61 34.48 -33.41
N LEU A 525 10.51 35.05 -32.90
CA LEU A 525 9.31 34.30 -32.51
C LEU A 525 8.48 33.82 -33.72
N ILE A 526 8.40 34.63 -34.78
CA ILE A 526 7.47 34.39 -35.91
C ILE A 526 8.19 33.84 -37.16
N GLY A 527 9.49 34.03 -37.27
CA GLY A 527 10.30 33.63 -38.42
C GLY A 527 10.20 34.56 -39.64
N ASN A 528 9.43 35.65 -39.54
CA ASN A 528 9.30 36.66 -40.59
C ASN A 528 9.25 38.08 -40.00
N PRO A 529 9.69 39.13 -40.74
CA PRO A 529 9.65 40.50 -40.25
C PRO A 529 8.22 40.99 -39.99
N ALA A 530 8.04 41.77 -38.91
CA ALA A 530 6.78 42.45 -38.63
C ALA A 530 6.46 43.50 -39.71
N ASP A 531 5.18 43.66 -40.03
CA ASP A 531 4.73 44.85 -40.76
C ASP A 531 4.82 46.10 -39.87
N GLN A 532 4.62 47.28 -40.48
CA GLN A 532 4.76 48.55 -39.76
C GLN A 532 3.71 48.70 -38.65
N ALA A 533 2.47 48.27 -38.88
CA ALA A 533 1.40 48.39 -37.88
C ALA A 533 1.69 47.52 -36.65
N THR A 534 2.19 46.31 -36.85
CA THR A 534 2.61 45.41 -35.78
C THR A 534 3.83 45.95 -35.04
N THR A 535 4.80 46.51 -35.78
CA THR A 535 5.96 47.18 -35.18
C THR A 535 5.52 48.32 -34.26
N ASP A 536 4.63 49.21 -34.74
CA ASP A 536 4.15 50.37 -33.98
C ASP A 536 3.40 49.93 -32.71
N LEU A 537 2.60 48.86 -32.80
CA LEU A 537 1.91 48.27 -31.65
C LEU A 537 2.90 47.73 -30.60
N LEU A 538 3.89 46.94 -31.03
CA LEU A 538 4.89 46.35 -30.11
C LEU A 538 5.75 47.43 -29.45
N VAL A 539 6.18 48.43 -30.21
CA VAL A 539 6.90 49.59 -29.68
C VAL A 539 6.03 50.36 -28.68
N GLY A 540 4.72 50.42 -28.91
CA GLY A 540 3.78 51.07 -28.01
C GLY A 540 3.72 50.48 -26.60
N TYR A 541 4.02 49.19 -26.43
CA TYR A 541 4.13 48.55 -25.11
C TYR A 541 5.33 49.04 -24.29
N MET A 542 6.37 49.56 -24.94
CA MET A 542 7.56 50.12 -24.26
C MET A 542 7.56 51.65 -24.20
N ASN A 543 6.90 52.33 -25.15
CA ASN A 543 6.85 53.79 -25.21
C ASN A 543 5.75 54.43 -24.34
N GLY A 544 4.90 53.62 -23.68
CA GLY A 544 3.80 54.15 -22.85
C GLY A 544 2.50 54.45 -23.59
N THR A 545 2.41 54.15 -24.89
CA THR A 545 1.20 54.38 -25.69
C THR A 545 0.23 53.21 -25.66
N THR A 546 0.71 52.00 -25.35
CA THR A 546 -0.09 50.79 -25.19
C THR A 546 0.05 50.23 -23.77
N ALA A 547 1.28 50.17 -23.25
CA ALA A 547 1.62 49.87 -21.87
C ALA A 547 2.94 50.59 -21.51
N ASN A 548 3.31 50.57 -20.23
CA ASN A 548 4.57 51.14 -19.72
C ASN A 548 5.56 50.04 -19.34
N TYR A 549 5.85 49.10 -20.25
CA TYR A 549 6.85 48.08 -19.99
C TYR A 549 8.27 48.64 -20.13
N SER A 550 9.16 48.20 -19.25
CA SER A 550 10.60 48.30 -19.55
C SER A 550 10.93 47.39 -20.76
N GLN A 551 12.08 47.58 -21.38
CA GLN A 551 12.54 46.68 -22.45
C GLN A 551 12.64 45.23 -21.94
N ALA A 552 13.08 45.04 -20.68
CA ALA A 552 13.17 43.73 -20.04
C ALA A 552 11.80 43.10 -19.82
N ASP A 553 10.83 43.85 -19.30
CA ASP A 553 9.46 43.36 -19.07
C ASP A 553 8.74 43.06 -20.39
N PHE A 554 8.98 43.86 -21.44
CA PHE A 554 8.48 43.56 -22.77
C PHE A 554 9.03 42.23 -23.30
N LEU A 555 10.34 42.02 -23.24
CA LEU A 555 11.00 40.79 -23.69
C LEU A 555 10.54 39.56 -22.88
N ALA A 556 10.42 39.70 -21.55
CA ALA A 556 9.88 38.65 -20.69
C ALA A 556 8.42 38.33 -21.02
N THR A 557 7.60 39.35 -21.29
CA THR A 557 6.19 39.17 -21.65
C THR A 557 6.05 38.42 -22.96
N VAL A 558 6.83 38.77 -23.99
CA VAL A 558 6.74 38.08 -25.29
C VAL A 558 7.32 36.66 -25.24
N ALA A 559 8.34 36.41 -24.40
CA ALA A 559 8.85 35.07 -24.11
C ALA A 559 7.74 34.18 -23.53
N GLY A 560 6.97 34.71 -22.57
CA GLY A 560 5.86 34.01 -21.92
C GLY A 560 4.65 33.72 -22.81
N LEU A 561 4.63 34.19 -24.08
CA LEU A 561 3.56 33.86 -25.02
C LEU A 561 3.67 32.44 -25.57
N GLY A 562 4.83 31.78 -25.44
CA GLY A 562 5.06 30.43 -25.97
C GLY A 562 4.91 30.34 -27.49
N ILE A 563 5.31 31.40 -28.19
CA ILE A 563 5.24 31.47 -29.66
C ILE A 563 6.59 31.04 -30.23
N HIS A 564 6.57 30.07 -31.13
CA HIS A 564 7.76 29.53 -31.76
C HIS A 564 7.61 29.47 -33.27
N GLN A 565 8.62 29.92 -33.99
CA GLN A 565 8.69 29.66 -35.43
C GLN A 565 8.79 28.15 -35.68
N PRO A 566 8.34 27.64 -36.85
CA PRO A 566 8.18 26.20 -37.09
C PRO A 566 9.42 25.35 -36.77
N ASP A 567 10.61 25.83 -37.16
CA ASP A 567 11.86 25.09 -36.93
C ASP A 567 12.20 24.98 -35.43
N VAL A 568 11.92 26.04 -34.66
CA VAL A 568 12.11 26.05 -33.20
C VAL A 568 11.06 25.15 -32.53
N ALA A 569 9.81 25.20 -32.97
CA ALA A 569 8.74 24.36 -32.44
C ALA A 569 9.04 22.85 -32.57
N ILE A 570 9.63 22.45 -33.70
CA ILE A 570 10.07 21.05 -33.92
C ILE A 570 11.18 20.66 -32.95
N LEU A 571 12.18 21.54 -32.76
CA LEU A 571 13.28 21.29 -31.82
C LEU A 571 12.78 21.19 -30.37
N LEU A 572 11.90 22.11 -29.95
CA LEU A 572 11.30 22.10 -28.63
C LEU A 572 10.47 20.84 -28.38
N SER A 573 9.74 20.35 -29.40
CA SER A 573 8.99 19.10 -29.31
C SER A 573 9.91 17.89 -29.03
N GLY A 574 11.10 17.86 -29.64
CA GLY A 574 12.12 16.84 -29.35
C GLY A 574 12.65 16.95 -27.92
N ILE A 575 12.96 18.18 -27.47
CA ILE A 575 13.44 18.47 -26.11
C ILE A 575 12.40 18.06 -25.06
N GLN A 576 11.11 18.27 -25.34
CA GLN A 576 10.03 17.82 -24.45
C GLN A 576 10.01 16.30 -24.26
N LEU A 577 10.50 15.50 -25.20
CA LEU A 577 10.55 14.05 -25.04
C LEU A 577 11.79 13.60 -24.26
N THR A 578 12.95 14.20 -24.56
CA THR A 578 14.25 13.70 -24.06
C THR A 578 14.83 14.50 -22.90
N GLY A 579 14.21 15.61 -22.52
CA GLY A 579 14.78 16.57 -21.58
C GLY A 579 15.75 17.54 -22.26
N MET A 580 15.90 18.75 -21.69
CA MET A 580 16.85 19.73 -22.19
C MET A 580 18.27 19.32 -21.80
N GLU A 581 19.10 19.01 -22.80
CA GLU A 581 20.55 18.79 -22.61
C GLU A 581 21.27 20.07 -22.22
N TYR A 582 22.19 19.96 -21.26
CA TYR A 582 23.12 21.03 -20.90
C TYR A 582 24.46 20.48 -20.39
N ILE A 583 25.50 21.33 -20.42
CA ILE A 583 26.86 21.05 -19.90
C ILE A 583 27.13 21.91 -18.67
#